data_AF-A0A3C2CKH1-F1
#
_entry.id   AF-A0A3C2CKH1-F1
#
_cell.length_a   1.000
_cell.length_b   1.000
_cell.length_c   1.000
_cell.angle_alpha   90.00
_cell.angle_beta   90.00
_cell.angle_gamma   90.00
#
_symmetry.space_group_name_H-M   'P 1'
#
loop_
_entity.id
_entity.type
_entity.pdbx_description
1 polymer ?
#
loop_
_entity_poly.entity_id
_entity_poly.type
_entity_poly.pdbx_seq_one_letter_code
_entity_poly.pdbx_strand_id
1 'polypeptide(L)'
;MTDPNLSPASLSEEIEIPESISGLEPVRSVRSPIKLIYDFVPSPPVQEYLRSYSKKKILGHRSPIDGAVFVPPRGVDPRHG
;
A
#
# COMPACT_ATOMS: atom_id res chain seq x y z
N MET A 1 -5.37 -1.85 16.27
CA MET A 1 -4.44 -1.74 15.12
C MET A 1 -3.62 -3.01 15.15
N THR A 2 -3.86 -3.97 14.25
CA THR A 2 -3.19 -5.27 14.25
C THR A 2 -1.71 -5.08 13.93
N ASP A 3 -0.81 -5.69 14.71
CA ASP A 3 0.63 -5.63 14.44
C ASP A 3 0.92 -6.31 13.09
N PRO A 4 1.49 -5.59 12.11
CA PRO A 4 1.80 -6.15 10.80
C PRO A 4 2.89 -7.23 10.84
N ASN A 5 3.62 -7.37 11.95
CA ASN A 5 4.67 -8.38 12.12
C ASN A 5 4.18 -9.67 12.80
N LEU A 6 2.90 -9.74 13.18
CA LEU A 6 2.35 -10.92 13.81
C LEU A 6 2.14 -12.01 12.75
N SER A 7 2.84 -13.13 12.89
CA SER A 7 2.66 -14.27 12.00
C SER A 7 1.20 -14.71 12.01
N PRO A 8 0.55 -14.91 10.83
CA PRO A 8 -0.82 -15.38 10.78
C PRO A 8 -0.94 -16.75 11.47
N ALA A 9 -2.03 -16.95 12.22
CA ALA A 9 -2.26 -18.16 13.02
C ALA A 9 -2.20 -19.47 12.20
N SER A 10 -2.49 -19.39 10.90
CA SER A 10 -2.37 -20.52 9.96
C SER A 10 -0.94 -21.02 9.74
N LEU A 11 0.07 -20.26 10.14
CA LEU A 11 1.48 -20.68 10.07
C LEU A 11 1.96 -21.36 11.36
N SER A 12 1.10 -21.47 12.37
CA SER A 12 1.45 -22.03 13.69
C SER A 12 1.06 -23.52 13.83
N GLU A 13 0.37 -24.09 12.85
CA GLU A 13 -0.05 -25.49 12.87
C GLU A 13 1.07 -26.42 12.35
N GLU A 14 1.24 -27.55 13.01
CA GLU A 14 2.15 -28.62 12.57
C GLU A 14 1.62 -29.22 11.26
N ILE A 15 2.46 -29.32 10.24
CA ILE A 15 2.05 -29.80 8.91
C ILE A 15 2.20 -31.31 8.85
N GLU A 16 1.09 -32.04 8.72
CA GLU A 16 1.13 -33.49 8.44
C GLU A 16 1.52 -33.75 6.98
N ILE A 17 2.57 -34.55 6.78
CA ILE A 17 3.07 -34.92 5.46
C ILE A 17 2.42 -36.26 5.05
N PRO A 18 1.70 -36.32 3.90
CA PRO A 18 1.14 -37.57 3.43
C PRO A 18 2.23 -38.57 3.02
N GLU A 19 1.98 -39.87 3.26
CA GLU A 19 2.92 -40.95 2.93
C GLU A 19 3.39 -40.93 1.46
N SER A 20 2.50 -40.50 0.54
CA SER A 20 2.76 -40.43 -0.90
C SER A 20 3.88 -39.46 -1.30
N ILE A 21 4.24 -38.50 -0.45
CA ILE A 21 5.32 -37.53 -0.69
C ILE A 21 6.44 -37.62 0.37
N SER A 22 6.39 -38.64 1.23
CA SER A 22 7.40 -38.87 2.26
C SER A 22 8.76 -39.19 1.62
N GLY A 23 9.81 -38.47 2.02
CA GLY A 23 11.19 -38.67 1.53
C GLY A 23 11.52 -37.98 0.20
N LEU A 24 10.61 -37.19 -0.39
CA LEU A 24 10.91 -36.36 -1.57
C LEU A 24 11.74 -35.12 -1.21
N GLU A 25 12.44 -34.56 -2.20
CA GLU A 25 13.15 -33.30 -2.00
C GLU A 25 12.16 -32.15 -1.71
N PRO A 26 12.37 -31.35 -0.64
CA PRO A 26 11.48 -30.24 -0.31
C PRO A 26 11.39 -29.18 -1.40
N VAL A 27 10.16 -28.77 -1.73
CA VAL A 27 9.92 -27.61 -2.61
C VAL A 27 10.39 -26.34 -1.91
N ARG A 28 11.45 -25.71 -2.44
CA ARG A 28 12.07 -24.52 -1.82
C ARG A 28 11.33 -23.22 -2.09
N SER A 29 10.56 -23.15 -3.17
CA SER A 29 9.84 -21.92 -3.55
C SER A 29 8.63 -22.25 -4.41
N VAL A 30 7.51 -21.61 -4.08
CA VAL A 30 6.32 -21.56 -4.92
C VAL A 30 6.11 -20.10 -5.30
N ARG A 31 6.13 -19.80 -6.61
CA ARG A 31 5.80 -18.46 -7.13
C ARG A 31 4.38 -18.48 -7.67
N SER A 32 3.43 -17.99 -6.88
CA SER A 32 2.06 -17.78 -7.32
C SER A 32 1.85 -16.31 -7.71
N PRO A 33 1.24 -16.00 -8.85
CA PRO A 33 0.85 -14.63 -9.17
C PRO A 33 -0.25 -14.18 -8.21
N ILE A 34 0.01 -13.13 -7.44
CA ILE A 34 -0.99 -12.47 -6.61
C ILE A 34 -1.63 -11.37 -7.45
N LYS A 35 -2.95 -11.44 -7.70
CA LYS A 35 -3.73 -10.35 -8.29
C LYS A 35 -4.54 -9.68 -7.19
N LEU A 36 -4.10 -8.49 -6.77
CA LEU A 36 -4.86 -7.67 -5.84
C LEU A 36 -5.72 -6.68 -6.64
N ILE A 37 -7.04 -6.74 -6.45
CA ILE A 37 -7.98 -5.73 -6.93
C ILE A 37 -8.46 -4.98 -5.70
N TYR A 38 -8.23 -3.67 -5.67
CA TYR A 38 -8.67 -2.81 -4.58
C TYR A 38 -9.26 -1.53 -5.15
N ASP A 39 -10.29 -1.03 -4.48
CA ASP A 39 -10.84 0.29 -4.75
C ASP A 39 -9.92 1.34 -4.11
N PHE A 40 -9.34 2.21 -4.94
CA PHE A 40 -8.48 3.28 -4.47
C PHE A 40 -9.30 4.56 -4.23
N VAL A 41 -9.37 5.00 -2.98
CA VAL A 41 -9.92 6.31 -2.63
C VAL A 41 -8.77 7.32 -2.55
N PRO A 42 -8.75 8.38 -3.39
CA PRO A 42 -7.71 9.40 -3.33
C PRO A 42 -7.68 10.11 -1.96
N SER A 43 -6.50 10.54 -1.54
CA SER A 43 -6.35 11.32 -0.30
C SER A 43 -7.11 12.66 -0.37
N PRO A 44 -7.49 13.26 0.78
CA PRO A 44 -8.25 14.51 0.81
C PRO A 44 -7.67 15.66 -0.05
N PRO A 45 -6.34 15.92 -0.07
CA PRO A 45 -5.77 16.98 -0.90
C PRO A 45 -5.97 16.73 -2.41
N VAL A 46 -5.85 15.48 -2.84
CA VAL A 46 -6.05 15.10 -4.25
C VAL A 46 -7.53 15.22 -4.62
N GLN A 47 -8.44 14.82 -3.74
CA GLN A 47 -9.87 15.03 -3.96
C GLN A 47 -10.22 16.52 -4.12
N GLU A 48 -9.67 17.39 -3.28
CA GLU A 48 -9.91 18.83 -3.36
C GLU A 48 -9.35 19.44 -4.66
N TYR A 49 -8.16 19.02 -5.07
CA TYR A 49 -7.60 19.39 -6.37
C TYR A 49 -8.55 19.03 -7.51
N LEU A 50 -9.05 17.80 -7.55
CA LEU A 50 -9.97 17.36 -8.61
C LEU A 50 -11.30 18.12 -8.58
N ARG A 51 -11.86 18.38 -7.39
CA ARG A 51 -13.09 19.19 -7.22
C ARG A 51 -12.90 20.65 -7.65
N SER A 52 -11.70 21.18 -7.51
CA SER A 52 -11.39 22.55 -7.95
C SER A 52 -10.99 22.63 -9.41
N TYR A 53 -10.39 21.57 -9.96
CA TYR A 53 -10.07 21.46 -11.39
C TYR A 53 -11.34 21.53 -12.25
N SER A 54 -12.43 20.88 -11.82
CA SER A 54 -13.74 21.00 -12.49
C SER A 54 -14.29 22.44 -12.50
N LYS A 55 -13.84 23.27 -11.56
CA LYS A 55 -14.15 24.71 -11.46
C LYS A 55 -13.11 25.59 -12.17
N LYS A 56 -12.24 25.01 -13.02
CA LYS A 56 -11.14 25.70 -13.71
C LYS A 56 -10.13 26.35 -12.75
N LYS A 57 -9.92 25.78 -11.57
CA LYS A 57 -8.94 26.22 -10.58
C LYS A 57 -7.85 25.17 -10.41
N ILE A 58 -6.58 25.61 -10.43
CA ILE A 58 -5.43 24.77 -10.15
C ILE A 58 -5.02 25.02 -8.70
N LEU A 59 -5.15 24.00 -7.85
CA LEU A 59 -4.78 24.06 -6.45
C LEU A 59 -3.41 23.42 -6.24
N GLY A 60 -2.63 23.98 -5.32
CA GLY A 60 -1.37 23.42 -4.85
C GLY A 60 -1.30 23.42 -3.33
N HIS A 61 -0.36 22.65 -2.78
CA HIS A 61 -0.06 22.67 -1.36
C HIS A 61 1.16 23.54 -1.10
N ARG A 62 1.07 24.44 -0.11
CA ARG A 62 2.19 25.30 0.30
C ARG A 62 2.87 24.68 1.50
N SER A 63 4.19 24.51 1.42
CA SER A 63 5.02 24.05 2.53
C SER A 63 4.93 25.02 3.71
N PRO A 64 4.69 24.54 4.94
CA PRO A 64 4.78 25.38 6.12
C PRO A 64 6.22 25.72 6.52
N ILE A 65 7.22 25.01 5.99
CA ILE A 65 8.63 25.14 6.39
C ILE A 65 9.32 26.25 5.61
N ASP A 66 9.20 26.22 4.28
CA ASP A 66 9.91 27.15 3.40
C ASP A 66 8.98 27.86 2.39
N GLY A 67 7.68 27.58 2.44
CA GLY A 67 6.69 28.24 1.61
C GLY A 67 6.67 27.80 0.14
N ALA A 68 7.43 26.78 -0.26
CA ALA A 68 7.36 26.25 -1.62
C ALA A 68 5.96 25.70 -1.94
N VAL A 69 5.53 25.81 -3.20
CA VAL A 69 4.20 25.39 -3.64
C VAL A 69 4.30 24.21 -4.60
N PHE A 70 3.58 23.12 -4.29
CA PHE A 70 3.55 21.89 -5.09
C PHE A 70 2.17 21.65 -5.71
N VAL A 71 2.16 21.38 -7.01
CA VAL A 71 0.96 21.06 -7.79
C VAL A 71 1.21 19.77 -8.58
N PRO A 72 0.30 18.77 -8.55
CA PRO A 72 -0.89 18.68 -7.69
C PRO A 72 -0.54 18.60 -6.20
N PRO A 73 -1.46 18.92 -5.28
CA PRO A 73 -1.19 18.88 -3.85
C PRO A 73 -0.94 17.44 -3.39
N ARG A 74 -0.03 17.32 -2.42
CA ARG A 74 0.38 16.04 -1.80
C ARG A 74 -0.10 16.03 -0.34
N GLY A 75 -0.12 14.85 0.29
CA GLY A 75 -0.48 14.72 1.70
C GLY A 75 0.59 15.25 2.68
N VAL A 76 1.83 15.38 2.20
CA VAL A 76 3.03 15.79 2.96
C VAL A 76 3.94 16.63 2.07
N ASP A 77 4.88 17.39 2.65
CA ASP A 77 5.90 18.08 1.85
C ASP A 77 6.90 17.03 1.34
N PRO A 78 7.06 16.85 0.01
CA PRO A 78 7.95 15.82 -0.52
C PRO A 78 9.43 15.99 -0.12
N ARG A 79 9.84 17.15 0.40
CA ARG A 79 11.22 17.41 0.84
C ARG A 79 11.44 17.26 2.33
N HIS A 80 10.38 17.41 3.14
CA HIS A 80 10.49 17.46 4.60
C HIS A 80 9.67 16.39 5.34
N GLY A 81 8.86 15.61 4.61
CA GLY A 81 7.97 14.60 5.19
C GLY A 81 6.68 15.19 5.73
#